data_AF-A0A7C2XFC5-F1
#
_entry.id   AF-A0A7C2XFC5-F1
#
_cell.length_a   1.000
_cell.length_b   1.000
_cell.length_c   1.000
_cell.angle_alpha   90.00
_cell.angle_beta   90.00
_cell.angle_gamma   90.00
#
_symmetry.space_group_name_H-M   'P 1'
#
loop_
_entity.id
_entity.type
_entity.pdbx_description
1 polymer ?
#
loop_
_entity_poly.entity_id
_entity_poly.type
_entity_poly.pdbx_seq_one_letter_code
_entity_poly.pdbx_strand_id
1 'polypeptide(L)'
;MEETNRRRSMGYLCIILGLGLIILSAGLALREYFFYKATIGEVSNVPSILGFLATELLILIVKVAFLGIVIAGSSILLRYGLELIKEEVKK
;
A
#
# COMPACT_ATOMS: atom_id res chain seq x y z
N MET A 1 -36.08 3.39 -1.52
CA MET A 1 -35.29 4.36 -0.73
C MET A 1 -34.22 3.67 0.12
N GLU A 2 -34.45 2.45 0.63
CA GLU A 2 -33.46 1.72 1.44
C GLU A 2 -32.24 1.21 0.63
N GLU A 3 -32.46 0.73 -0.59
CA GLU A 3 -31.39 0.19 -1.45
C GLU A 3 -30.38 1.25 -1.91
N THR A 4 -30.87 2.46 -2.21
CA THR A 4 -30.08 3.62 -2.62
C THR A 4 -29.15 4.07 -1.50
N ASN A 5 -29.66 4.13 -0.27
CA ASN A 5 -28.87 4.51 0.90
C ASN A 5 -27.76 3.47 1.21
N ARG A 6 -28.05 2.18 0.98
CA ARG A 6 -27.09 1.08 1.16
C ARG A 6 -25.95 1.11 0.15
N ARG A 7 -26.24 1.43 -1.12
CA ARG A 7 -25.22 1.61 -2.17
C ARG A 7 -24.34 2.83 -1.91
N ARG A 8 -24.91 3.99 -1.53
CA ARG A 8 -24.11 5.15 -1.10
C ARG A 8 -23.19 4.82 0.06
N SER A 9 -23.71 4.16 1.08
CA SER A 9 -22.91 3.72 2.24
C SER A 9 -21.75 2.81 1.82
N MET A 10 -21.99 1.84 0.92
CA MET A 10 -20.93 1.01 0.34
C MET A 10 -19.89 1.81 -0.45
N GLY A 11 -20.32 2.76 -1.27
CA GLY A 11 -19.41 3.64 -2.02
C GLY A 11 -18.48 4.45 -1.11
N TYR A 12 -19.04 5.05 -0.06
CA TYR A 12 -18.24 5.76 0.95
C TYR A 12 -17.29 4.82 1.70
N LEU A 13 -17.73 3.61 2.06
CA LEU A 13 -16.87 2.60 2.68
C LEU A 13 -15.69 2.22 1.79
N CYS A 14 -15.92 2.00 0.48
CA CYS A 14 -14.85 1.71 -0.48
C CYS A 14 -13.84 2.86 -0.58
N ILE A 15 -14.31 4.11 -0.60
CA ILE A 15 -13.43 5.28 -0.62
C ILE A 15 -12.61 5.36 0.67
N ILE A 16 -13.24 5.24 1.84
CA ILE A 16 -12.56 5.30 3.14
C ILE A 16 -11.51 4.19 3.25
N LEU A 17 -11.84 2.96 2.84
CA LEU A 17 -10.89 1.84 2.83
C LEU A 17 -9.73 2.08 1.86
N GLY A 18 -9.99 2.57 0.66
CA GLY A 18 -8.94 2.90 -0.31
C GLY A 18 -8.02 3.99 0.19
N LEU A 19 -8.57 5.05 0.78
CA LEU A 19 -7.80 6.17 1.34
C LEU A 19 -7.00 5.73 2.57
N GLY A 20 -7.58 4.88 3.42
CA GLY A 20 -6.90 4.27 4.56
C GLY A 20 -5.71 3.39 4.14
N LEU A 21 -5.86 2.58 3.09
CA LEU A 21 -4.78 1.76 2.53
C LEU A 21 -3.66 2.62 1.95
N ILE A 22 -3.97 3.73 1.27
CA ILE A 22 -2.96 4.69 0.79
C ILE A 22 -2.18 5.26 1.96
N ILE A 23 -2.86 5.74 3.01
CA ILE A 23 -2.19 6.31 4.20
C ILE A 23 -1.31 5.27 4.89
N LEU A 24 -1.81 4.05 5.08
CA LEU A 24 -1.03 2.94 5.65
C LEU A 24 0.21 2.63 4.81
N SER A 25 0.06 2.54 3.49
CA SER A 25 1.18 2.27 2.57
C SER A 25 2.23 3.38 2.60
N ALA A 26 1.81 4.65 2.66
CA ALA A 26 2.71 5.79 2.80
C ALA A 26 3.43 5.77 4.15
N GLY A 27 2.73 5.43 5.23
CA GLY A 27 3.32 5.27 6.57
C GLY A 27 4.36 4.14 6.63
N LEU A 28 4.08 3.00 6.00
CA LEU A 28 5.05 1.89 5.90
C LEU A 28 6.27 2.28 5.06
N ALA A 29 6.07 2.99 3.95
CA ALA A 29 7.17 3.47 3.12
C ALA A 29 8.05 4.51 3.86
N LEU A 30 7.44 5.44 4.58
CA LEU A 30 8.16 6.41 5.42
C LEU A 30 8.93 5.72 6.56
N ARG A 31 8.31 4.72 7.19
CA ARG A 31 8.98 3.95 8.24
C ARG A 31 10.18 3.20 7.70
N GLU A 32 10.06 2.52 6.56
CA GLU A 32 11.21 1.91 5.88
C GLU A 32 12.24 2.99 5.56
N TYR A 33 11.87 4.12 4.95
CA TYR A 33 12.83 5.16 4.59
C TYR A 33 13.63 5.74 5.77
N PHE A 34 12.97 6.03 6.90
CA PHE A 34 13.62 6.68 8.05
C PHE A 34 14.24 5.72 9.06
N PHE A 35 13.67 4.53 9.25
CA PHE A 35 14.12 3.57 10.27
C PHE A 35 14.96 2.43 9.70
N TYR A 36 15.03 2.28 8.38
CA TYR A 36 15.89 1.29 7.78
C TYR A 36 17.35 1.70 7.94
N LYS A 37 18.00 1.09 8.92
CA LYS A 37 19.45 1.02 9.01
C LYS A 37 19.82 -0.37 8.51
N ALA A 38 20.59 -0.43 7.42
CA ALA A 38 21.28 -1.67 7.06
C ALA A 38 22.24 -1.99 8.21
N THR A 39 21.81 -2.87 9.12
CA THR A 39 22.68 -3.40 10.15
C THR A 39 23.57 -4.41 9.47
N ILE A 40 24.66 -3.92 8.87
CA ILE A 40 25.81 -4.76 8.61
C ILE A 40 26.28 -5.15 10.01
N GLY A 41 25.92 -6.35 10.45
CA GLY A 41 26.50 -6.93 11.66
C GLY A 41 28.02 -6.89 11.56
N GLU A 42 28.75 -7.16 12.63
CA GLU A 42 30.22 -7.24 12.59
C GLU A 42 30.67 -8.42 11.70
N VAL A 43 30.50 -8.30 10.38
CA VAL A 43 30.82 -9.32 9.40
C VAL A 43 32.20 -8.98 8.88
N SER A 44 33.19 -9.74 9.32
CA SER A 44 34.61 -9.49 9.07
C SER A 44 35.09 -9.89 7.66
N ASN A 45 34.22 -10.51 6.84
CA ASN A 45 34.59 -11.06 5.53
C ASN A 45 33.73 -10.49 4.38
N VAL A 46 34.40 -10.00 3.32
CA VAL A 46 33.81 -9.39 2.12
C VAL A 46 32.73 -10.26 1.43
N PRO A 47 32.91 -11.57 1.24
CA PRO A 47 31.88 -12.41 0.59
C PRO A 47 30.58 -12.50 1.40
N SER A 48 30.69 -12.48 2.72
CA SER A 48 29.54 -12.53 3.63
C SER A 48 28.76 -11.21 3.63
N ILE A 49 29.47 -10.08 3.52
CA ILE A 49 28.86 -8.75 3.34
C ILE A 49 28.08 -8.69 2.03
N LEU A 50 28.68 -9.18 0.93
CA LEU A 50 28.03 -9.22 -0.39
C LEU A 50 26.75 -10.09 -0.39
N GLY A 51 26.80 -11.26 0.23
CA GLY A 51 25.62 -12.13 0.37
C GLY A 51 24.51 -11.50 1.20
N PHE A 52 24.88 -10.80 2.29
CA PHE A 52 23.93 -10.06 3.13
C PHE A 52 23.28 -8.92 2.34
N LEU A 53 24.06 -8.05 1.70
CA LEU A 53 23.53 -6.95 0.89
C LEU A 53 22.63 -7.44 -0.26
N ALA A 54 22.99 -8.54 -0.93
CA ALA A 54 22.17 -9.09 -2.01
C ALA A 54 20.80 -9.57 -1.51
N THR A 55 20.78 -10.25 -0.36
CA THR A 55 19.53 -10.69 0.29
C THR A 55 18.69 -9.49 0.72
N GLU A 56 19.35 -8.49 1.31
CA GLU A 56 18.74 -7.25 1.75
C GLU A 56 18.10 -6.49 0.57
N LEU A 57 18.79 -6.41 -0.57
CA LEU A 57 18.27 -5.82 -1.81
C LEU A 57 17.03 -6.54 -2.31
N LEU A 58 17.03 -7.88 -2.27
CA LEU A 58 15.91 -8.70 -2.72
C LEU A 58 14.68 -8.45 -1.83
N ILE A 59 14.88 -8.41 -0.52
CA ILE A 59 13.82 -8.07 0.45
C ILE A 59 13.27 -6.67 0.17
N LEU A 60 14.14 -5.69 -0.11
CA LEU A 60 13.72 -4.32 -0.43
C LEU A 60 12.87 -4.28 -1.70
N ILE A 61 13.28 -4.98 -2.76
CA ILE A 61 12.52 -5.07 -4.02
C ILE A 61 11.14 -5.68 -3.77
N VAL A 62 11.05 -6.77 -3.00
CA VAL A 62 9.76 -7.42 -2.68
C VAL A 62 8.85 -6.46 -1.90
N LYS A 63 9.39 -5.72 -0.92
CA LYS A 63 8.63 -4.71 -0.17
C LYS A 63 8.10 -3.60 -1.08
N VAL A 64 8.93 -3.08 -1.99
CA VAL A 64 8.53 -2.05 -2.95
C VAL A 64 7.46 -2.56 -3.91
N ALA A 65 7.61 -3.79 -4.42
CA ALA A 65 6.62 -4.42 -5.29
C ALA A 65 5.28 -4.61 -4.57
N PHE A 66 5.30 -5.09 -3.32
CA PHE A 66 4.10 -5.19 -2.49
C PHE A 66 3.43 -3.83 -2.29
N LEU A 67 4.22 -2.78 -2.02
CA LEU A 67 3.71 -1.42 -1.85
C LEU A 67 3.01 -0.92 -3.14
N GLY A 68 3.59 -1.20 -4.30
CA GLY A 68 2.99 -0.89 -5.59
C GLY A 68 1.64 -1.57 -5.82
N ILE A 69 1.51 -2.85 -5.45
CA ILE A 69 0.25 -3.60 -5.53
C ILE A 69 -0.81 -2.99 -4.60
N VAL A 70 -0.42 -2.62 -3.37
CA VAL A 70 -1.34 -2.00 -2.40
C VAL A 70 -1.85 -0.65 -2.91
N ILE A 71 -0.98 0.18 -3.51
CA ILE A 71 -1.37 1.46 -4.11
C ILE A 71 -2.31 1.24 -5.29
N ALA A 72 -1.99 0.29 -6.18
CA ALA A 72 -2.83 -0.04 -7.32
C ALA A 72 -4.22 -0.54 -6.89
N GLY A 73 -4.28 -1.44 -5.91
CA GLY A 73 -5.54 -1.94 -5.34
C GLY A 73 -6.36 -0.82 -4.70
N SER A 74 -5.70 0.10 -3.98
CA SER A 74 -6.37 1.25 -3.38
C SER A 74 -6.97 2.18 -4.44
N SER A 75 -6.25 2.42 -5.54
CA SER A 75 -6.74 3.23 -6.67
C SER A 75 -7.99 2.63 -7.31
N ILE A 76 -8.01 1.31 -7.51
CA ILE A 76 -9.18 0.58 -8.01
C ILE A 76 -10.36 0.72 -7.03
N LEU A 77 -10.11 0.57 -5.72
CA LEU A 77 -11.14 0.70 -4.69
C LEU A 77 -11.76 2.10 -4.65
N LEU A 78 -10.91 3.14 -4.75
CA LEU A 78 -11.34 4.54 -4.82
C LEU A 78 -12.14 4.81 -6.08
N ARG A 79 -11.68 4.33 -7.24
CA ARG A 79 -12.39 4.48 -8.51
C ARG A 79 -13.76 3.80 -8.46
N TYR A 80 -13.81 2.57 -7.94
CA TYR A 80 -15.06 1.82 -7.79
C TYR A 80 -16.03 2.53 -6.84
N GLY A 81 -15.55 3.01 -5.69
CA GLY A 81 -16.38 3.75 -4.74
C GLY A 81 -16.92 5.07 -5.32
N LEU A 82 -16.11 5.79 -6.09
CA LEU A 82 -16.52 7.01 -6.79
C LEU A 82 -17.55 6.73 -7.90
N GLU A 83 -17.36 5.68 -8.68
CA GLU A 83 -18.31 5.26 -9.72
C GLU A 83 -19.66 4.88 -9.10
N LEU A 84 -19.65 4.14 -7.98
CA LEU A 84 -20.86 3.75 -7.26
C LEU A 84 -21.68 4.95 -6.77
N ILE A 85 -21.00 5.99 -6.24
CA ILE A 85 -21.66 7.22 -5.77
C ILE A 85 -22.16 8.05 -6.95
N LYS A 86 -21.43 8.08 -8.07
CA LYS A 86 -21.79 8.88 -9.24
C LYS A 86 -23.02 8.32 -9.98
N GLU A 87 -23.15 7.01 -10.09
CA GLU A 87 -24.35 6.38 -10.67
C GLU A 87 -25.61 6.64 -9.85
N GLU A 88 -25.46 6.75 -8.53
CA GLU A 88 -26.51 7.07 -7.56
C GLU A 88 -26.98 8.53 -7.56
N VAL A 89 -26.17 9.46 -8.09
CA VAL A 89 -26.52 10.88 -8.22
C VAL A 89 -27.20 11.18 -9.56
N LYS A 90 -27.01 10.30 -10.56
CA LYS A 90 -27.53 10.48 -11.92
C LYS A 90 -28.90 9.82 -12.16
N LYS A 91 -29.36 8.98 -11.23
CA LYS A 91 -30.72 8.43 -11.17
C LYS A 91 -31.63 9.31 -10.33
#